data_AF-A0A918VIA1-F1
#
_entry.id   AF-A0A918VIA1-F1
#
_cell.length_a   1.000
_cell.length_b   1.000
_cell.length_c   1.000
_cell.angle_alpha   90.00
_cell.angle_beta   90.00
_cell.angle_gamma   90.00
#
_symmetry.space_group_name_H-M   'P 1'
#
loop_
_entity.id
_entity.type
_entity.pdbx_description
1 polymer ?
#
loop_
_entity_poly.entity_id
_entity_poly.type
_entity_poly.pdbx_seq_one_letter_code
_entity_poly.pdbx_strand_id
1 'polypeptide(L)'
;MKNLALTLAMAVLLAACSSGSTVSPLPSTVNSQFSGTFKNQNNTQNGEIRFDIAEDEGGNIVGNMIVTNNTNIRCIANGTLAGSSNGFNISLITTQTRSRFLVITEREQIVGTDDNGEPIIETTSSEVYRDSGSEGVRDSIDSRGLRTTISTTREDVTGDINIQLAISNNGNTISGTYVADASLCSNSTGTGDMTLNRI
;
A
#
# COMPACT_ATOMS: atom_id res chain seq x y z
N MET A 1 3.63 66.26 -33.73
CA MET A 1 4.27 64.97 -34.08
C MET A 1 5.42 64.67 -33.12
N LYS A 2 5.12 64.32 -31.87
CA LYS A 2 6.05 63.73 -30.88
C LYS A 2 5.10 63.11 -29.86
N ASN A 3 4.97 61.77 -29.84
CA ASN A 3 4.35 60.95 -28.77
C ASN A 3 4.09 59.52 -29.29
N LEU A 4 5.10 58.86 -29.86
CA LEU A 4 4.93 57.47 -30.35
C LEU A 4 6.20 56.62 -30.23
N ALA A 5 7.16 57.03 -29.40
CA ALA A 5 8.44 56.32 -29.22
C ALA A 5 8.65 55.76 -27.79
N LEU A 6 7.69 55.93 -26.88
CA LEU A 6 7.86 55.56 -25.45
C LEU A 6 6.95 54.40 -24.99
N THR A 7 6.43 53.61 -25.93
CA THR A 7 5.59 52.44 -25.61
C THR A 7 6.24 51.12 -26.04
N LEU A 8 7.41 51.15 -26.68
CA LEU A 8 8.10 49.95 -27.18
C LEU A 8 9.34 49.54 -26.34
N ALA A 9 9.64 50.26 -25.27
CA ALA A 9 10.81 49.97 -24.42
C ALA A 9 10.47 49.25 -23.10
N MET A 10 9.18 49.01 -22.81
CA MET A 10 8.76 48.44 -21.51
C MET A 10 8.11 47.06 -21.61
N ALA A 11 7.98 46.49 -22.81
CA ALA A 11 7.45 45.14 -23.02
C ALA A 11 8.54 44.06 -23.20
N VAL A 12 9.83 44.44 -23.29
CA VAL A 12 10.94 43.50 -23.54
C VAL A 12 11.71 43.12 -22.27
N LEU A 13 11.48 43.78 -21.13
CA LEU A 13 12.13 43.42 -19.84
C LEU A 13 11.33 42.46 -18.95
N LEU A 14 10.14 41.99 -19.37
CA LEU A 14 9.33 41.04 -18.59
C LEU A 14 9.49 39.57 -19.01
N ALA A 15 10.40 39.27 -19.94
CA ALA A 15 10.66 37.90 -20.42
C ALA A 15 11.85 37.21 -19.75
N ALA A 16 12.36 37.71 -18.62
CA ALA A 16 13.52 37.12 -17.93
C ALA A 16 13.37 37.19 -16.42
N CYS A 17 12.41 36.44 -15.88
CA CYS A 17 12.44 35.85 -14.53
C CYS A 17 11.22 34.92 -14.37
N SER A 18 10.94 34.10 -15.39
CA SER A 18 10.41 32.77 -15.09
C SER A 18 11.58 32.06 -14.41
N SER A 19 11.63 32.11 -13.08
CA SER A 19 12.48 31.26 -12.27
C SER A 19 11.99 29.83 -12.46
N GLY A 20 12.22 29.29 -13.66
CA GLY A 20 12.26 27.88 -13.94
C GLY A 20 13.40 27.35 -13.09
N SER A 21 13.11 27.07 -11.83
CA SER A 21 13.80 26.05 -11.07
C SER A 21 13.62 24.77 -11.88
N THR A 22 14.51 24.57 -12.84
CA THR A 22 14.83 23.26 -13.38
C THR A 22 15.52 22.54 -12.23
N VAL A 23 14.71 22.12 -11.25
CA VAL A 23 15.13 21.11 -10.30
C VAL A 23 15.51 19.95 -11.20
N SER A 24 16.79 19.59 -11.18
CA SER A 24 17.31 18.51 -12.02
C SER A 24 16.36 17.33 -11.87
N PRO A 25 15.88 16.71 -12.96
CA PRO A 25 15.30 15.38 -12.85
C PRO A 25 16.28 14.52 -12.04
N LEU A 26 15.76 13.53 -11.30
CA LEU A 26 16.59 12.46 -10.74
C LEU A 26 17.61 12.11 -11.81
N PRO A 27 18.93 12.14 -11.51
CA PRO A 27 19.92 12.02 -12.56
C PRO A 27 19.62 10.73 -13.34
N SER A 28 19.32 10.88 -14.63
CA SER A 28 18.90 9.78 -15.49
C SER A 28 19.95 8.68 -15.40
N THR A 29 19.55 7.43 -15.11
CA THR A 29 20.37 6.22 -14.83
C THR A 29 20.78 5.94 -13.37
N VAL A 30 20.33 6.70 -12.37
CA VAL A 30 20.80 6.49 -10.98
C VAL A 30 19.85 5.61 -10.17
N ASN A 31 20.29 4.39 -9.87
CA ASN A 31 19.82 3.63 -8.71
C ASN A 31 19.94 4.54 -7.48
N SER A 32 18.81 5.02 -7.00
CA SER A 32 18.72 5.95 -5.89
C SER A 32 18.05 5.26 -4.73
N GLN A 33 18.77 5.16 -3.63
CA GLN A 33 18.21 4.62 -2.40
C GLN A 33 17.76 5.79 -1.52
N PHE A 34 16.55 5.66 -0.99
CA PHE A 34 15.93 6.64 -0.12
C PHE A 34 15.46 5.95 1.15
N SER A 35 15.65 6.58 2.31
CA SER A 35 15.17 6.06 3.59
C SER A 35 14.59 7.18 4.43
N GLY A 36 13.63 6.84 5.28
CA GLY A 36 12.97 7.80 6.14
C GLY A 36 11.77 7.19 6.84
N THR A 37 10.79 8.02 7.16
CA THR A 37 9.65 7.60 7.96
C THR A 37 8.33 7.83 7.24
N PHE A 38 7.34 7.01 7.60
CA PHE A 38 5.95 7.20 7.21
C PHE A 38 5.07 7.35 8.45
N LYS A 39 3.95 8.04 8.29
CA LYS A 39 2.93 8.19 9.33
C LYS A 39 1.54 8.23 8.70
N ASN A 40 0.62 7.41 9.21
CA ASN A 40 -0.80 7.52 8.84
C ASN A 40 -1.39 8.81 9.43
N GLN A 41 -2.31 9.46 8.71
CA GLN A 41 -3.00 10.69 9.14
C GLN A 41 -3.72 10.57 10.49
N ASN A 42 -4.22 9.37 10.83
CA ASN A 42 -4.85 9.10 12.13
C ASN A 42 -3.83 8.87 13.28
N ASN A 43 -2.52 8.94 12.99
CA ASN A 43 -1.42 8.68 13.91
C ASN A 43 -1.44 7.30 14.58
N THR A 44 -2.25 6.35 14.11
CA THR A 44 -2.28 5.01 14.72
C THR A 44 -1.08 4.18 14.31
N GLN A 45 -0.35 4.62 13.28
CA GLN A 45 0.77 3.89 12.72
C GLN A 45 1.87 4.80 12.21
N ASN A 46 3.09 4.38 12.50
CA ASN A 46 4.32 4.98 12.06
C ASN A 46 5.40 3.89 11.93
N GLY A 47 6.41 4.18 11.12
CA GLY A 47 7.52 3.27 10.92
C GLY A 47 8.58 3.84 9.99
N GLU A 48 9.53 2.99 9.63
CA GLU A 48 10.57 3.29 8.67
C GLU A 48 10.20 2.75 7.30
N ILE A 49 10.55 3.51 6.27
CA ILE A 49 10.39 3.11 4.89
C ILE A 49 11.68 3.34 4.12
N ARG A 50 12.00 2.40 3.25
CA ARG A 50 13.13 2.48 2.33
C ARG A 50 12.68 2.17 0.92
N PHE A 51 13.08 3.02 -0.01
CA PHE A 51 12.96 2.78 -1.44
C PHE A 51 14.34 2.57 -2.05
N ASP A 52 14.40 1.64 -3.00
CA ASP A 52 15.50 1.49 -3.94
C ASP A 52 14.88 1.67 -5.33
N ILE A 53 15.05 2.84 -5.94
CA ILE A 53 14.41 3.18 -7.21
C ILE A 53 15.45 3.39 -8.30
N ALA A 54 15.12 2.94 -9.51
CA ALA A 54 15.84 3.22 -10.73
C ALA A 54 14.88 3.92 -11.68
N GLU A 55 15.32 5.04 -12.27
CA GLU A 55 14.59 5.77 -13.31
C GLU A 55 15.30 5.62 -14.65
N ASP A 56 14.57 5.22 -15.68
CA ASP A 56 15.08 5.14 -17.05
C ASP A 56 15.01 6.51 -17.76
N GLU A 57 15.54 6.58 -18.99
CA GLU A 57 15.55 7.82 -19.78
C GLU A 57 14.15 8.30 -20.19
N GLY A 58 13.13 7.42 -20.13
CA GLY A 58 11.74 7.73 -20.39
C GLY A 58 10.97 8.22 -19.16
N GLY A 59 11.62 8.31 -18.00
CA GLY A 59 10.99 8.66 -16.73
C GLY A 59 10.19 7.52 -16.11
N ASN A 60 10.34 6.28 -16.58
CA ASN A 60 9.74 5.12 -15.93
C ASN A 60 10.57 4.75 -14.70
N ILE A 61 9.89 4.48 -13.59
CA ILE A 61 10.52 4.08 -12.35
C ILE A 61 10.21 2.61 -12.07
N VAL A 62 11.26 1.86 -11.77
CA VAL A 62 11.19 0.52 -11.20
C VAL A 62 11.96 0.49 -9.89
N GLY A 63 11.57 -0.38 -8.97
CA GLY A 63 12.29 -0.43 -7.71
C GLY A 63 11.76 -1.41 -6.71
N ASN A 64 12.26 -1.24 -5.50
CA ASN A 64 11.93 -2.05 -4.37
C ASN A 64 11.58 -1.19 -3.16
N MET A 65 10.58 -1.62 -2.41
CA MET A 65 10.15 -0.99 -1.17
C MET A 65 10.31 -1.97 -0.01
N ILE A 66 10.83 -1.43 1.10
CA ILE A 66 10.87 -2.11 2.39
C ILE A 66 10.16 -1.23 3.39
N VAL A 67 9.17 -1.78 4.10
CA VAL A 67 8.45 -1.09 5.16
C VAL A 67 8.65 -1.86 6.46
N THR A 68 9.13 -1.15 7.47
CA THR A 68 9.33 -1.66 8.82
C THR A 68 8.46 -0.84 9.76
N ASN A 69 7.56 -1.49 10.52
CA ASN A 69 6.75 -0.77 11.49
C ASN A 69 7.58 -0.37 12.73
N ASN A 70 6.96 0.40 13.63
CA ASN A 70 7.53 0.80 14.92
C ASN A 70 7.92 -0.36 15.88
N THR A 71 7.49 -1.60 15.62
CA THR A 71 7.92 -2.78 16.37
C THR A 71 9.05 -3.56 15.68
N ASN A 72 9.71 -2.97 14.68
CA ASN A 72 10.77 -3.57 13.87
C ASN A 72 10.34 -4.82 13.08
N ILE A 73 9.04 -5.00 12.85
CA ILE A 73 8.51 -6.04 11.98
C ILE A 73 8.55 -5.51 10.55
N ARG A 74 9.21 -6.25 9.65
CA ARG A 74 9.15 -5.99 8.21
C ARG A 74 7.78 -6.41 7.70
N CYS A 75 6.91 -5.43 7.50
CA CYS A 75 5.58 -5.67 6.98
C CYS A 75 5.62 -5.81 5.45
N ILE A 76 6.55 -5.12 4.78
CA ILE A 76 6.86 -5.34 3.35
C ILE A 76 8.33 -5.70 3.23
N ALA A 77 8.58 -6.91 2.74
CA ALA A 77 9.89 -7.36 2.35
C ALA A 77 9.93 -7.51 0.83
N ASN A 78 10.57 -6.54 0.19
CA ASN A 78 10.76 -6.47 -1.25
C ASN A 78 9.48 -6.20 -2.07
N GLY A 79 8.72 -5.16 -1.72
CA GLY A 79 7.57 -4.74 -2.51
C GLY A 79 8.04 -4.14 -3.82
N THR A 80 7.63 -4.71 -4.95
CA THR A 80 7.95 -4.15 -6.27
C THR A 80 7.33 -2.76 -6.39
N LEU A 81 8.14 -1.76 -6.74
CA LEU A 81 7.70 -0.43 -7.09
C LEU A 81 7.69 -0.32 -8.61
N ALA A 82 6.60 0.21 -9.14
CA ALA A 82 6.50 0.62 -10.54
C ALA A 82 5.83 1.99 -10.61
N GLY A 83 6.23 2.82 -11.56
CA GLY A 83 5.72 4.17 -11.62
C GLY A 83 6.33 5.03 -12.70
N SER A 84 6.09 6.33 -12.58
CA SER A 84 6.68 7.33 -13.46
C SER A 84 7.09 8.57 -12.69
N SER A 85 8.06 9.28 -13.26
CA SER A 85 8.50 10.60 -12.83
C SER A 85 8.28 11.60 -13.96
N ASN A 86 7.95 12.83 -13.59
CA ASN A 86 7.94 13.97 -14.50
C ASN A 86 9.05 14.98 -14.17
N GLY A 87 10.09 14.53 -13.48
CA GLY A 87 11.22 15.35 -13.01
C GLY A 87 10.96 16.12 -11.72
N PHE A 88 9.69 16.36 -11.35
CA PHE A 88 9.32 17.07 -10.12
C PHE A 88 8.51 16.21 -9.16
N ASN A 89 7.72 15.29 -9.70
CA ASN A 89 6.87 14.39 -8.96
C ASN A 89 7.11 12.96 -9.42
N ILE A 90 6.98 12.05 -8.46
CA ILE A 90 7.10 10.61 -8.63
C ILE A 90 5.76 10.01 -8.22
N SER A 91 5.17 9.22 -9.10
CA SER A 91 3.99 8.42 -8.80
C SER A 91 4.41 6.95 -8.80
N LEU A 92 4.27 6.26 -7.67
CA LEU A 92 4.62 4.84 -7.53
C LEU A 92 3.40 4.05 -7.12
N ILE A 93 3.34 2.81 -7.59
CA ILE A 93 2.42 1.79 -7.14
C ILE A 93 3.25 0.61 -6.69
N THR A 94 2.84 0.01 -5.59
CA THR A 94 3.41 -1.23 -5.09
C THR A 94 2.30 -2.14 -4.63
N THR A 95 2.25 -3.31 -5.25
CA THR A 95 1.28 -4.35 -4.93
C THR A 95 1.83 -5.22 -3.82
N GLN A 96 0.99 -5.47 -2.82
CA GLN A 96 1.28 -6.35 -1.72
C GLN A 96 0.34 -7.53 -1.77
N THR A 97 0.87 -8.72 -1.53
CA THR A 97 0.08 -9.93 -1.35
C THR A 97 0.41 -10.53 0.00
N ARG A 98 -0.62 -10.82 0.79
CA ARG A 98 -0.50 -11.58 2.03
C ARG A 98 -1.48 -12.72 2.03
N SER A 99 -1.04 -13.83 2.56
CA SER A 99 -1.91 -14.95 2.85
C SER A 99 -2.59 -14.77 4.19
N ARG A 100 -3.91 -14.92 4.20
CA ARG A 100 -4.72 -15.12 5.39
C ARG A 100 -5.39 -16.48 5.33
N PHE A 101 -5.91 -16.94 6.45
CA PHE A 101 -6.62 -18.20 6.56
C PHE A 101 -8.07 -17.92 6.94
N LEU A 102 -9.00 -18.27 6.06
CA LEU A 102 -10.42 -18.28 6.38
C LEU A 102 -10.73 -19.59 7.11
N VAL A 103 -11.21 -19.48 8.35
CA VAL A 103 -11.67 -20.60 9.16
C VAL A 103 -13.20 -20.56 9.21
N ILE A 104 -13.83 -21.53 8.58
CA ILE A 104 -15.27 -21.75 8.64
C ILE A 104 -15.53 -22.86 9.65
N THR A 105 -16.38 -22.60 10.64
CA THR A 105 -16.85 -23.61 11.59
C THR A 105 -18.35 -23.82 11.40
N GLU A 106 -18.72 -25.01 10.95
CA GLU A 106 -20.10 -25.46 10.81
C GLU A 106 -20.41 -26.44 11.93
N ARG A 107 -21.56 -26.25 12.58
CA ARG A 107 -22.08 -27.19 13.58
C ARG A 107 -23.47 -27.65 13.18
N GLU A 108 -23.63 -28.95 13.04
CA GLU A 108 -24.91 -29.60 12.75
C GLU A 108 -25.39 -30.35 14.00
N GLN A 109 -26.59 -30.03 14.46
CA GLN A 109 -27.22 -30.68 15.62
C GLN A 109 -28.59 -31.20 15.26
N ILE A 110 -28.90 -32.42 15.70
CA ILE A 110 -30.28 -32.92 15.70
C ILE A 110 -31.02 -32.27 16.88
N VAL A 111 -32.06 -31.49 16.60
CA VAL A 111 -32.84 -30.77 17.63
C VAL A 111 -34.21 -31.40 17.90
N GLY A 112 -34.61 -32.38 17.09
CA GLY A 112 -35.85 -33.12 17.25
C GLY A 112 -36.07 -34.09 16.09
N THR A 113 -37.30 -34.58 16.00
CA THR A 113 -37.80 -35.37 14.86
C THR A 113 -39.09 -34.75 14.36
N ASP A 114 -39.34 -34.79 13.05
CA ASP A 114 -40.59 -34.35 12.46
C ASP A 114 -41.73 -35.37 12.69
N ASP A 115 -42.93 -35.06 12.17
CA ASP A 115 -44.12 -35.91 12.30
C ASP A 115 -43.98 -37.26 11.58
N ASN A 116 -42.99 -37.42 10.69
CA ASN A 116 -42.69 -38.66 9.98
C ASN A 116 -41.56 -39.46 10.66
N GLY A 117 -40.97 -38.94 11.73
CA GLY A 117 -39.85 -39.56 12.44
C GLY A 117 -38.47 -39.24 11.85
N GLU A 118 -38.37 -38.31 10.91
CA GLU A 118 -37.10 -37.87 10.34
C GLU A 118 -36.40 -36.85 11.26
N PRO A 119 -35.07 -36.88 11.40
CA PRO A 119 -34.34 -35.95 12.26
C PRO A 119 -34.40 -34.52 11.71
N ILE A 120 -34.72 -33.56 12.58
CA ILE A 120 -34.63 -32.13 12.30
C ILE A 120 -33.19 -31.68 12.61
N ILE A 121 -32.47 -31.23 11.58
CA ILE A 121 -31.08 -30.78 11.69
C ILE A 121 -31.04 -29.25 11.68
N GLU A 122 -30.45 -28.67 12.72
CA GLU A 122 -30.07 -27.26 12.75
C GLU A 122 -28.58 -27.11 12.44
N THR A 123 -28.27 -26.21 11.50
CA THR A 123 -26.89 -25.88 11.12
C THR A 123 -26.58 -24.45 11.54
N THR A 124 -25.47 -24.27 12.26
CA THR A 124 -24.90 -22.95 12.54
C THR A 124 -23.54 -22.83 11.89
N SER A 125 -23.26 -21.68 11.28
CA SER A 125 -21.97 -21.40 10.63
C SER A 125 -21.35 -20.13 11.18
N SER A 126 -20.02 -20.11 11.26
CA SER A 126 -19.25 -18.93 11.65
C SER A 126 -17.95 -18.87 10.87
N GLU A 127 -17.52 -17.65 10.57
CA GLU A 127 -16.31 -17.38 9.78
C GLU A 127 -15.35 -16.50 10.57
N VAL A 128 -14.07 -16.86 10.56
CA VAL A 128 -13.01 -16.10 11.22
C VAL A 128 -11.77 -16.07 10.33
N TYR A 129 -11.22 -14.87 10.11
CA TYR A 129 -9.94 -14.72 9.44
C TYR A 129 -8.78 -14.79 10.43
N ARG A 130 -7.72 -15.49 10.06
CA ARG A 130 -6.48 -15.60 10.82
C ARG A 130 -5.27 -15.28 9.96
N ASP A 131 -4.29 -14.65 10.58
CA ASP A 131 -3.03 -14.25 9.95
C ASP A 131 -2.02 -15.40 9.84
N SER A 132 -2.31 -16.52 10.50
CA SER A 132 -1.53 -17.76 10.45
C SER A 132 -2.45 -18.95 10.63
N GLY A 133 -2.06 -20.09 10.06
CA GLY A 133 -2.88 -21.29 10.07
C GLY A 133 -2.27 -22.41 9.25
N SER A 134 -3.00 -23.52 9.18
CA SER A 134 -2.70 -24.63 8.29
C SER A 134 -3.98 -25.00 7.58
N GLU A 135 -3.89 -25.16 6.27
CA GLU A 135 -5.04 -25.57 5.47
C GLU A 135 -5.48 -26.98 5.84
N GLY A 136 -6.78 -27.22 5.76
CA GLY A 136 -7.33 -28.54 5.99
C GLY A 136 -8.74 -28.50 6.57
N VAL A 137 -9.31 -29.70 6.66
CA VAL A 137 -10.64 -29.93 7.23
C VAL A 137 -10.49 -30.80 8.46
N ARG A 138 -11.15 -30.41 9.55
CA ARG A 138 -11.34 -31.25 10.72
C ARG A 138 -12.83 -31.50 10.89
N ASP A 139 -13.21 -32.77 10.96
CA ASP A 139 -14.58 -33.19 11.23
C ASP A 139 -14.59 -33.97 12.54
N SER A 140 -15.59 -33.73 13.36
CA SER A 140 -15.74 -34.39 14.66
C SER A 140 -17.21 -34.50 15.02
N ILE A 141 -17.58 -35.60 15.66
CA ILE A 141 -18.91 -35.83 16.19
C ILE A 141 -18.75 -36.12 17.68
N ASP A 142 -19.48 -35.38 18.52
CA ASP A 142 -19.46 -35.62 19.96
C ASP A 142 -20.44 -36.73 20.38
N SER A 143 -20.40 -37.12 21.65
CA SER A 143 -21.27 -38.18 22.18
C SER A 143 -22.77 -37.83 22.18
N ARG A 144 -23.14 -36.58 21.86
CA ARG A 144 -24.51 -36.09 21.74
C ARG A 144 -24.97 -36.04 20.29
N GLY A 145 -24.13 -36.46 19.34
CA GLY A 145 -24.43 -36.42 17.91
C GLY A 145 -24.26 -35.02 17.30
N LEU A 146 -23.66 -34.06 18.02
CA LEU A 146 -23.30 -32.77 17.45
C LEU A 146 -22.10 -32.97 16.52
N ARG A 147 -22.30 -32.73 15.23
CA ARG A 147 -21.22 -32.71 14.25
C ARG A 147 -20.63 -31.32 14.16
N THR A 148 -19.31 -31.22 14.16
CA THR A 148 -18.59 -29.97 13.96
C THR A 148 -17.56 -30.17 12.86
N THR A 149 -17.70 -29.41 11.78
CA THR A 149 -16.75 -29.32 10.68
C THR A 149 -16.01 -27.98 10.78
N ILE A 150 -14.69 -28.03 10.75
CA ILE A 150 -13.81 -26.84 10.70
C ILE A 150 -13.03 -26.92 9.41
N SER A 151 -13.30 -26.02 8.48
CA SER A 151 -12.58 -25.90 7.21
C SER A 151 -11.69 -24.68 7.26
N THR A 152 -10.39 -24.87 7.01
CA THR A 152 -9.41 -23.80 6.92
C THR A 152 -8.86 -23.74 5.50
N THR A 153 -9.05 -22.61 4.84
CA THR A 153 -8.58 -22.36 3.47
C THR A 153 -7.62 -21.17 3.48
N ARG A 154 -6.52 -21.25 2.74
CA ARG A 154 -5.64 -20.11 2.52
C ARG A 154 -6.24 -19.21 1.43
N GLU A 155 -6.32 -17.92 1.74
CA GLU A 155 -6.69 -16.88 0.80
C GLU A 155 -5.54 -15.91 0.66
N ASP A 156 -5.17 -15.58 -0.57
CA ASP A 156 -4.23 -14.50 -0.84
C ASP A 156 -5.02 -13.21 -1.07
N VAL A 157 -4.83 -12.25 -0.16
CA VAL A 157 -5.37 -10.90 -0.31
C VAL A 157 -4.30 -10.04 -0.92
N THR A 158 -4.67 -9.38 -2.01
CA THR A 158 -3.82 -8.43 -2.72
C THR A 158 -4.38 -7.03 -2.57
N GLY A 159 -3.50 -6.06 -2.39
CA GLY A 159 -3.84 -4.64 -2.42
C GLY A 159 -2.65 -3.78 -2.80
N ASP A 160 -2.92 -2.56 -3.20
CA ASP A 160 -1.94 -1.61 -3.68
C ASP A 160 -1.67 -0.51 -2.65
N ILE A 161 -0.43 -0.05 -2.60
CA ILE A 161 -0.10 1.28 -2.08
C ILE A 161 0.15 2.20 -3.26
N ASN A 162 -0.68 3.23 -3.37
CA ASN A 162 -0.48 4.33 -4.29
C ASN A 162 0.30 5.42 -3.58
N ILE A 163 1.41 5.87 -4.17
CA ILE A 163 2.38 6.77 -3.55
C ILE A 163 2.58 7.96 -4.49
N GLN A 164 2.52 9.18 -3.95
CA GLN A 164 2.75 10.43 -4.67
C GLN A 164 3.82 11.22 -3.93
N LEU A 165 4.96 11.45 -4.56
CA LEU A 165 6.09 12.14 -3.94
C LEU A 165 6.50 13.34 -4.78
N ALA A 166 6.83 14.44 -4.12
CA ALA A 166 7.52 15.57 -4.69
C ALA A 166 9.03 15.43 -4.46
N ILE A 167 9.81 15.76 -5.48
CA ILE A 167 11.26 15.81 -5.42
C ILE A 167 11.68 17.21 -4.95
N SER A 168 12.58 17.26 -3.98
CA SER A 168 13.14 18.49 -3.45
C SER A 168 14.64 18.35 -3.19
N ASN A 169 15.29 19.47 -2.86
CA ASN A 169 16.72 19.50 -2.53
C ASN A 169 17.60 18.85 -3.62
N ASN A 170 17.35 19.19 -4.89
CA ASN A 170 18.06 18.67 -6.06
C ASN A 170 18.06 17.13 -6.16
N GLY A 171 16.95 16.47 -5.78
CA GLY A 171 16.84 15.01 -5.85
C GLY A 171 17.32 14.27 -4.61
N ASN A 172 17.72 14.98 -3.54
CA ASN A 172 18.17 14.35 -2.30
C ASN A 172 17.04 14.06 -1.31
N THR A 173 15.88 14.69 -1.48
CA THR A 173 14.74 14.49 -0.59
C THR A 173 13.49 14.27 -1.43
N ILE A 174 12.74 13.23 -1.10
CA ILE A 174 11.42 12.98 -1.65
C ILE A 174 10.41 12.93 -0.51
N SER A 175 9.27 13.58 -0.67
CA SER A 175 8.22 13.61 0.35
C SER A 175 6.85 13.71 -0.29
N GLY A 176 5.83 13.23 0.39
CA GLY A 176 4.48 13.30 -0.13
C GLY A 176 3.56 12.33 0.60
N THR A 177 2.59 11.79 -0.12
CA THR A 177 1.50 11.02 0.47
C THR A 177 1.43 9.61 -0.07
N TYR A 178 0.73 8.76 0.67
CA TYR A 178 0.28 7.46 0.19
C TYR A 178 -1.17 7.20 0.49
N VAL A 179 -1.75 6.26 -0.25
CA VAL A 179 -3.05 5.65 -0.04
C VAL A 179 -2.89 4.14 -0.10
N ALA A 180 -3.23 3.45 0.98
CA ALA A 180 -3.26 1.99 1.05
C ALA A 180 -4.71 1.50 1.03
N ASP A 181 -5.02 0.57 0.13
CA ASP A 181 -6.36 -0.01 -0.04
C ASP A 181 -6.54 -1.38 0.65
N ALA A 182 -5.47 -1.90 1.26
CA ALA A 182 -5.47 -3.16 2.01
C ALA A 182 -4.69 -3.06 3.32
N SER A 183 -5.12 -3.86 4.31
CA SER A 183 -4.58 -3.86 5.67
C SER A 183 -3.28 -4.66 5.84
N LEU A 184 -2.41 -4.59 4.85
CA LEU A 184 -1.23 -5.46 4.73
C LEU A 184 -0.05 -4.96 5.58
N CYS A 185 0.10 -3.63 5.69
CA CYS A 185 1.14 -2.97 6.49
C CYS A 185 0.62 -1.85 7.37
N SER A 186 -0.55 -1.34 7.03
CA SER A 186 -1.40 -0.59 7.93
C SER A 186 -2.51 -1.50 8.44
N ASN A 187 -2.87 -1.49 9.72
CA ASN A 187 -4.03 -2.24 10.23
C ASN A 187 -5.37 -1.62 9.77
N SER A 188 -5.33 -0.74 8.78
CA SER A 188 -6.46 -0.10 8.14
C SER A 188 -6.10 0.29 6.70
N THR A 189 -7.08 0.31 5.80
CA THR A 189 -7.02 1.20 4.64
C THR A 189 -6.77 2.63 5.12
N GLY A 190 -6.00 3.43 4.41
CA GLY A 190 -5.72 4.77 4.91
C GLY A 190 -4.72 5.56 4.09
N THR A 191 -4.56 6.81 4.50
CA THR A 191 -3.64 7.76 3.88
C THR A 191 -2.60 8.21 4.88
N GLY A 192 -1.45 8.65 4.39
CA GLY A 192 -0.39 9.15 5.27
C GLY A 192 0.66 9.93 4.52
N ASP A 193 1.57 10.51 5.30
CA ASP A 193 2.69 11.28 4.79
C ASP A 193 3.98 10.47 4.87
N MET A 194 4.89 10.76 3.95
CA MET A 194 6.24 10.22 3.91
C MET A 194 7.26 11.34 3.72
N THR A 195 8.42 11.18 4.36
CA THR A 195 9.59 12.00 4.09
C THR A 195 10.82 11.11 4.08
N LEU A 196 11.57 11.19 2.99
CA LEU A 196 12.63 10.28 2.66
C LEU A 196 13.85 11.07 2.19
N ASN A 197 15.02 10.71 2.68
CA ASN A 197 16.29 11.27 2.26
C ASN A 197 17.11 10.22 1.52
N ARG A 198 17.85 10.66 0.51
CA ARG A 198 18.80 9.81 -0.19
C ARG A 198 19.87 9.32 0.79
N ILE A 199 20.23 8.04 0.71
CA ILE A 199 21.25 7.38 1.56
C ILE A 199 22.52 7.04 0.78
#